data_AF-A0A9E1X915-F1
#
_entry.id   AF-A0A9E1X915-F1
#
_cell.length_a   1.000
_cell.length_b   1.000
_cell.length_c   1.000
_cell.angle_alpha   90.00
_cell.angle_beta   90.00
_cell.angle_gamma   90.00
#
_symmetry.space_group_name_H-M   'P 1'
#
loop_
_entity.id
_entity.type
_entity.pdbx_description
1 polymer ?
#
loop_
_entity_poly.entity_id
_entity_poly.type
_entity_poly.pdbx_seq_one_letter_code
_entity_poly.pdbx_strand_id
1 'polypeptide(L)'
;MRFQFQSDPGQFSYKPALFTDAIKILVSVNFGIFLLQTIARTEGMFFPLFGLVPKLVWSEFMLWQPFTYLFFHGGIWHVLINMFVLWMFGSELERL
;
A
#
# COMPACT_ATOMS: atom_id res chain seq x y z
N MET A 1 0.79 -30.43 45.91
CA MET A 1 1.15 -30.28 44.49
C MET A 1 1.36 -28.80 44.22
N ARG A 2 2.58 -28.38 43.86
CA ARG A 2 2.89 -26.99 43.50
C ARG A 2 2.81 -26.88 41.99
N PHE A 3 1.81 -26.16 41.48
CA PHE A 3 1.73 -25.83 40.06
C PHE A 3 2.69 -24.66 39.80
N GLN A 4 3.89 -24.96 39.31
CA GLN A 4 4.78 -23.95 38.74
C GLN A 4 4.20 -23.57 37.37
N PHE A 5 3.52 -22.43 37.31
CA PHE A 5 3.21 -21.77 36.04
C PHE A 5 4.53 -21.25 35.46
N GLN A 6 5.15 -22.05 34.60
CA GLN A 6 6.27 -21.60 33.78
C GLN A 6 5.68 -20.90 32.56
N SER A 7 5.39 -19.60 32.69
CA SER A 7 5.13 -18.76 31.53
C SER A 7 6.47 -18.62 30.81
N ASP A 8 6.67 -19.39 29.76
CA ASP A 8 7.68 -19.09 28.76
C ASP A 8 7.27 -17.73 28.18
N PRO A 9 7.99 -16.62 28.45
CA PRO A 9 7.76 -15.37 27.76
C PRO A 9 8.40 -15.59 26.39
N GLY A 10 7.70 -16.38 25.57
CA GLY A 10 8.02 -16.63 24.18
C GLY A 10 8.28 -15.28 23.58
N GLN A 11 9.53 -15.12 23.14
CA GLN A 11 10.18 -13.88 22.81
C GLN A 11 9.34 -13.07 21.82
N PHE A 12 8.39 -12.27 22.33
CA PHE A 12 7.84 -11.15 21.61
C PHE A 12 9.00 -10.16 21.51
N SER A 13 9.85 -10.39 20.52
CA SER A 13 10.81 -9.41 20.05
C SER A 13 9.98 -8.27 19.51
N TYR A 14 9.56 -7.39 20.42
CA TYR A 14 9.02 -6.07 20.15
C TYR A 14 10.19 -5.26 19.57
N LYS A 15 10.64 -5.64 18.37
CA LYS A 15 11.43 -4.75 17.55
C LYS A 15 10.44 -3.68 17.14
N PRO A 16 10.64 -2.41 17.51
CA PRO A 16 9.91 -1.33 16.88
C PRO A 16 10.35 -1.33 15.42
N ALA A 17 9.67 -2.12 14.60
CA ALA A 17 9.84 -2.08 13.17
C ALA A 17 9.20 -0.77 12.74
N LEU A 18 10.02 0.28 12.62
CA LEU A 18 9.58 1.57 12.05
C LEU A 18 8.90 1.38 10.69
N PHE A 19 9.24 0.29 10.00
CA PHE A 19 8.53 -0.25 8.85
C PHE A 19 8.35 -1.74 9.05
N THR A 20 7.11 -2.17 9.14
CA THR A 20 6.74 -3.57 9.09
C THR A 20 6.93 -4.13 7.67
N ASP A 21 7.05 -5.46 7.52
CA ASP A 21 7.51 -6.06 6.26
C ASP A 21 6.49 -5.84 5.13
N ALA A 22 5.18 -5.90 5.42
CA ALA A 22 4.15 -5.67 4.41
C ALA A 22 4.10 -4.20 3.95
N ILE A 23 4.23 -3.25 4.87
CA ILE A 23 4.23 -1.81 4.55
C ILE A 23 5.44 -1.43 3.70
N LYS A 24 6.62 -1.96 4.03
CA LYS A 24 7.81 -1.75 3.21
C LYS A 24 7.59 -2.22 1.76
N ILE A 25 6.99 -3.40 1.58
CA ILE A 25 6.70 -3.94 0.23
C ILE A 25 5.70 -3.05 -0.49
N LEU A 26 4.58 -2.71 0.15
CA LEU A 26 3.53 -1.87 -0.47
C LEU A 26 4.05 -0.49 -0.88
N VAL A 27 4.82 0.17 -0.01
CA VAL A 27 5.44 1.46 -0.32
C VAL A 27 6.42 1.33 -1.48
N SER A 28 7.26 0.28 -1.49
CA SER A 28 8.23 0.06 -2.57
C SER A 28 7.55 -0.17 -3.92
N VAL A 29 6.47 -0.95 -3.95
CA VAL A 29 5.69 -1.22 -5.18
C VAL A 29 5.05 0.06 -5.70
N ASN A 30 4.38 0.83 -4.83
CA ASN A 30 3.76 2.09 -5.22
C ASN A 30 4.78 3.11 -5.74
N PHE A 31 5.93 3.22 -5.06
CA PHE A 31 7.00 4.09 -5.51
C PHE A 31 7.59 3.66 -6.86
N GLY A 32 7.80 2.35 -7.07
CA GLY A 32 8.28 1.81 -8.34
C GLY A 32 7.31 2.10 -9.50
N ILE A 33 6.02 1.89 -9.28
CA ILE A 33 4.97 2.17 -10.28
C ILE A 33 4.93 3.67 -10.61
N PHE A 34 5.01 4.54 -9.61
CA PHE A 34 5.07 5.98 -9.82
C PHE A 34 6.30 6.42 -10.63
N LEU A 35 7.47 5.84 -10.32
CA LEU A 35 8.70 6.13 -11.06
C LEU A 35 8.57 5.73 -12.54
N LEU A 36 8.02 4.55 -12.82
CA LEU A 36 7.77 4.07 -14.17
C LEU A 36 6.80 4.99 -14.93
N GLN A 37 5.71 5.43 -14.28
CA GLN A 37 4.75 6.37 -14.87
C GLN A 37 5.41 7.71 -15.22
N THR A 38 6.26 8.22 -14.32
CA THR A 38 6.97 9.49 -14.49
C THR A 38 7.96 9.40 -15.66
N ILE A 39 8.75 8.32 -15.73
CA ILE A 39 9.73 8.11 -16.82
C ILE A 39 9.01 7.92 -18.17
N ALA A 40 7.93 7.15 -18.19
CA ALA A 40 7.15 6.91 -19.40
C ALA A 40 6.36 8.15 -19.87
N ARG A 41 6.25 9.21 -19.03
CA ARG A 41 5.43 10.42 -19.27
C ARG A 41 3.98 10.10 -19.62
N THR A 42 3.48 8.99 -19.10
CA THR A 42 2.17 8.43 -19.48
C THR A 42 1.04 8.82 -18.54
N GLU A 43 1.30 9.78 -17.64
CA GLU A 43 0.35 10.23 -16.61
C GLU A 43 -1.03 10.58 -17.21
N GLY A 44 -1.07 11.24 -18.37
CA GLY A 44 -2.33 11.60 -19.04
C GLY A 44 -2.97 10.49 -19.88
N MET A 45 -2.17 9.59 -20.47
CA MET A 45 -2.69 8.55 -21.37
C MET A 45 -3.19 7.30 -20.63
N PHE A 46 -2.57 6.97 -19.49
CA PHE A 46 -2.93 5.78 -18.72
C PHE A 46 -3.97 6.04 -17.64
N PHE A 47 -4.24 7.29 -17.29
CA PHE A 47 -5.28 7.65 -16.31
C PHE A 47 -6.68 7.12 -16.66
N PRO A 48 -7.17 7.20 -17.91
CA PRO A 48 -8.47 6.65 -18.27
C PRO A 48 -8.50 5.11 -18.29
N LEU A 49 -7.33 4.47 -18.49
CA LEU A 49 -7.20 3.01 -18.62
C LEU A 49 -7.04 2.30 -17.28
N PHE A 50 -6.30 2.91 -16.35
CA PHE A 50 -5.90 2.31 -15.08
C PHE A 50 -6.37 3.11 -13.85
N GLY A 51 -6.75 4.37 -14.02
CA GLY A 51 -7.44 5.16 -13.01
C GLY A 51 -8.92 4.76 -12.93
N LEU A 52 -9.53 4.99 -11.76
CA LEU A 52 -10.93 4.64 -11.55
C LEU A 52 -11.86 5.65 -12.24
N VAL A 53 -12.51 5.21 -13.31
CA VAL A 53 -13.56 5.95 -14.01
C VAL A 53 -14.84 5.09 -13.98
N PRO A 54 -15.73 5.31 -13.00
CA PRO A 54 -16.89 4.43 -12.76
C PRO A 54 -17.76 4.20 -14.00
N LYS A 55 -17.86 5.22 -14.87
CA LYS A 55 -18.54 5.10 -16.17
C LYS A 55 -17.94 3.97 -17.02
N LEU A 56 -16.62 3.92 -17.16
CA LEU A 56 -15.91 2.93 -17.98
C LEU A 56 -15.94 1.54 -17.34
N VAL A 57 -15.97 1.45 -16.02
CA VAL A 57 -16.13 0.15 -15.32
C VAL A 57 -17.45 -0.51 -15.72
N TRP A 58 -18.54 0.27 -15.75
CA TRP A 58 -19.87 -0.25 -16.04
C TRP A 58 -20.20 -0.31 -17.54
N SER A 59 -19.70 0.65 -18.34
CA SER A 59 -20.00 0.69 -19.78
C SER A 59 -19.05 -0.15 -20.62
N GLU A 60 -17.77 -0.21 -20.26
CA GLU A 60 -16.71 -0.88 -21.03
C GLU A 60 -16.16 -2.13 -20.31
N PHE A 61 -16.82 -2.57 -19.23
CA PHE A 61 -16.41 -3.72 -18.41
C PHE A 61 -14.95 -3.68 -17.93
N MET A 62 -14.43 -2.48 -17.64
CA MET A 62 -13.06 -2.29 -17.16
C MET A 62 -12.94 -2.63 -15.66
N LEU A 63 -13.21 -3.89 -15.31
CA LEU A 63 -13.30 -4.39 -13.93
C LEU A 63 -11.97 -4.38 -13.18
N TRP A 64 -10.85 -4.16 -13.87
CA TRP A 64 -9.53 -4.01 -13.25
C TRP A 64 -9.31 -2.63 -12.61
N GLN A 65 -10.07 -1.60 -13.01
CA GLN A 65 -9.88 -0.24 -12.50
C GLN A 65 -9.95 -0.12 -10.96
N PRO A 66 -10.88 -0.80 -10.25
CA PRO A 66 -10.90 -0.82 -8.78
C PRO A 66 -9.64 -1.40 -8.13
N PHE A 67 -8.85 -2.21 -8.84
CA PHE A 67 -7.59 -2.73 -8.32
C PHE A 67 -6.42 -1.86 -8.76
N THR A 68 -6.38 -1.43 -10.03
CA THR A 68 -5.25 -0.68 -10.58
C THR A 68 -5.17 0.75 -10.06
N TYR A 69 -6.31 1.36 -9.69
CA TYR A 69 -6.31 2.72 -9.16
C TYR A 69 -5.52 2.85 -7.85
N LEU A 70 -5.42 1.78 -7.07
CA LEU A 70 -4.69 1.77 -5.79
C LEU A 70 -3.19 2.10 -5.98
N PHE A 71 -2.66 1.84 -7.17
CA PHE A 71 -1.25 2.00 -7.49
C PHE A 71 -0.98 3.18 -8.42
N PHE A 72 -2.00 3.73 -9.08
CA PHE A 72 -1.87 4.85 -10.01
C PHE A 72 -1.99 6.19 -9.28
N HIS A 73 -0.97 7.05 -9.42
CA HIS A 73 -0.90 8.32 -8.72
C HIS A 73 -0.69 9.47 -9.70
N GLY A 74 -1.59 10.45 -9.69
CA GLY A 74 -1.58 11.60 -10.62
C GLY A 74 -0.65 12.75 -10.23
N GLY A 75 0.33 12.52 -9.36
CA GLY A 75 1.29 13.56 -8.98
C GLY A 75 2.10 13.24 -7.72
N ILE A 76 3.23 13.93 -7.57
CA ILE A 76 4.21 13.72 -6.48
C ILE A 76 3.54 13.88 -5.10
N TRP A 77 2.76 14.95 -4.91
CA TRP A 77 2.07 15.19 -3.63
C TRP A 77 1.05 14.12 -3.28
N HIS A 78 0.37 13.54 -4.28
CA HIS A 78 -0.57 12.45 -4.07
C HIS A 78 0.14 11.19 -3.53
N VAL A 79 1.27 10.81 -4.14
CA VAL A 79 2.09 9.67 -3.69
C VAL A 79 2.58 9.90 -2.27
N LEU A 80 3.15 11.08 -1.99
CA LEU A 80 3.72 11.38 -0.68
C LEU A 80 2.69 11.26 0.44
N ILE A 81 1.49 11.81 0.26
CA ILE A 81 0.43 11.73 1.26
C ILE A 81 -0.09 10.31 1.39
N ASN A 82 -0.29 9.57 0.29
CA ASN A 82 -0.71 8.17 0.35
C ASN A 82 0.31 7.29 1.08
N MET A 83 1.60 7.43 0.78
CA MET A 83 2.65 6.66 1.46
C MET A 83 2.74 7.03 2.94
N PHE A 84 2.54 8.30 3.29
CA PHE A 84 2.50 8.77 4.68
C PHE A 84 1.32 8.17 5.46
N VAL A 85 0.12 8.19 4.88
CA VAL A 85 -1.11 7.62 5.45
C VAL A 85 -0.97 6.09 5.58
N LEU A 86 -0.49 5.41 4.53
CA LEU A 86 -0.23 3.97 4.57
C LEU A 86 0.77 3.59 5.65
N TRP A 87 1.85 4.37 5.79
CA TRP A 87 2.82 4.14 6.86
C TRP A 87 2.21 4.36 8.25
N MET A 88 1.49 5.46 8.45
CA MET A 88 0.89 5.80 9.75
C MET A 88 -0.13 4.77 10.22
N PHE A 89 -1.10 4.41 9.37
CA PHE A 89 -2.17 3.48 9.75
C PHE A 89 -1.78 2.02 9.56
N GLY A 90 -0.98 1.72 8.54
CA GLY A 90 -0.57 0.36 8.22
C GLY A 90 0.40 -0.23 9.23
N SER A 91 1.32 0.58 9.77
CA SER A 91 2.25 0.11 10.80
C SER A 91 1.54 -0.22 12.12
N GLU A 92 0.46 0.50 12.46
CA GLU A 92 -0.36 0.19 13.64
C GLU A 92 -1.23 -1.05 13.39
N LEU A 93 -1.83 -1.19 12.21
CA LEU A 93 -2.62 -2.37 11.83
C LEU A 93 -1.80 -3.67 11.84
N GLU A 94 -0.53 -3.66 11.40
CA GLU A 94 0.32 -4.86 11.42
C GLU A 94 0.83 -5.21 12.83
N ARG A 95 0.70 -4.28 13.78
CA ARG A 95 1.05 -4.48 15.18
C ARG A 95 -0.10 -5.03 16.04
N LEU A 96 -1.35 -4.83 15.60
CA LEU A 96 -2.56 -5.38 16.22
C LEU A 96 -2.70 -6.88 15.94
#